data_AF-A0A7J3HCD6-F1
#
_entry.id   AF-A0A7J3HCD6-F1
#
_cell.length_a   1.000
_cell.length_b   1.000
_cell.length_c   1.000
_cell.angle_alpha   90.00
_cell.angle_beta   90.00
_cell.angle_gamma   90.00
#
_symmetry.space_group_name_H-M   'P 1'
#
loop_
_entity.id
_entity.type
_entity.pdbx_description
1 polymer ?
#
loop_
_entity_poly.entity_id
_entity_poly.type
_entity_poly.pdbx_seq_one_letter_code
_entity_poly.pdbx_strand_id
1 'polypeptide(L)'
;MSREELILVKRLRKLVVLASAYSVFLGLFTIYLAITPVYVVEGVIEGYVALTHHELMFYGTPVRCDSLFSVSFLSLPVLMLSTYLIFAGALTLYLFFSGRNFNVGVRWLFSGALSILAFSGLFLALIIKVLSAVVTQLSINLNQVTSAGVLYLGASKVSAVYPAGYLLSPLTVLVMTQTYVILAVATYIHMIVVDENKLARSSFYREIKYRVVGS
;
A
#
# COMPACT_ATOMS: atom_id res chain seq x y z
N MET A 1 19.48 34.66 -1.53
CA MET A 1 18.26 33.86 -1.27
C MET A 1 17.42 34.64 -0.27
N SER A 2 16.15 34.92 -0.56
CA SER A 2 15.28 35.61 0.40
C SER A 2 14.97 34.69 1.58
N ARG A 3 14.61 35.24 2.75
CA ARG A 3 14.28 34.46 3.95
C ARG A 3 13.16 33.44 3.68
N GLU A 4 12.22 33.79 2.80
CA GLU A 4 11.09 32.97 2.38
C GLU A 4 11.51 31.75 1.55
N GLU A 5 12.44 31.92 0.61
CA GLU A 5 12.97 30.81 -0.20
C GLU A 5 13.73 29.79 0.64
N LEU A 6 14.47 30.28 1.64
CA LEU A 6 15.22 29.43 2.55
C LEU A 6 14.26 28.58 3.41
N ILE A 7 13.09 29.13 3.77
CA ILE A 7 12.02 28.40 4.46
C ILE A 7 11.39 27.36 3.51
N LEU A 8 11.09 27.74 2.27
CA LEU A 8 10.50 26.84 1.26
C LEU A 8 11.41 25.64 0.97
N VAL A 9 12.70 25.86 0.77
CA VAL A 9 13.66 24.77 0.52
C VAL A 9 13.83 23.87 1.74
N LYS A 10 13.87 24.44 2.96
CA LYS A 10 13.89 23.63 4.19
C LYS A 10 12.63 22.78 4.35
N ARG A 11 11.45 23.32 4.02
CA ARG A 11 10.18 22.57 4.03
C ARG A 11 10.19 21.44 3.00
N LEU A 12 10.60 21.73 1.76
CA LEU A 12 10.71 20.72 0.70
C LEU A 12 11.61 19.56 1.13
N ARG A 13 12.79 19.86 1.70
CA ARG A 13 13.70 18.82 2.21
C ARG A 13 13.05 17.92 3.27
N LYS A 14 12.34 18.51 4.25
CA LYS A 14 11.61 17.74 5.27
C LYS A 14 10.52 16.87 4.66
N LEU A 15 9.76 17.41 3.73
CA LEU A 15 8.69 16.70 3.04
C LEU A 15 9.22 15.52 2.22
N VAL A 16 10.32 15.70 1.48
CA VAL A 16 10.93 14.63 0.68
C VAL A 16 11.37 13.47 1.57
N VAL A 17 12.06 13.75 2.69
CA VAL A 17 12.48 12.71 3.65
C VAL A 17 11.27 12.00 4.26
N LEU A 18 10.24 12.75 4.64
CA LEU A 18 9.06 12.17 5.28
C LEU A 18 8.23 11.32 4.30
N ALA A 19 8.01 11.79 3.08
CA ALA A 19 7.25 11.04 2.07
C ALA A 19 8.00 9.79 1.59
N SER A 20 9.31 9.87 1.43
CA SER A 20 10.13 8.71 1.04
C SER A 20 10.24 7.67 2.15
N ALA A 21 10.45 8.08 3.40
CA ALA A 21 10.41 7.17 4.54
C ALA A 21 9.03 6.49 4.68
N TYR A 22 7.97 7.27 4.49
CA TYR A 22 6.60 6.74 4.54
C TYR A 22 6.30 5.78 3.38
N SER A 23 6.85 6.00 2.18
CA SER A 23 6.67 5.08 1.04
C SER A 23 7.32 3.72 1.29
N VAL A 24 8.53 3.71 1.88
CA VAL A 24 9.23 2.47 2.26
C VAL A 24 8.45 1.76 3.35
N PHE A 25 8.01 2.48 4.38
CA PHE A 25 7.19 1.93 5.45
C PHE A 25 5.90 1.30 4.90
N LEU A 26 5.18 2.02 4.05
CA LEU A 26 3.93 1.54 3.45
C LEU A 26 4.16 0.27 2.63
N GLY A 27 5.18 0.24 1.78
CA GLY A 27 5.48 -0.93 0.95
C GLY A 27 5.93 -2.15 1.76
N LEU A 28 6.71 -1.97 2.83
CA LEU A 28 7.05 -3.07 3.74
C LEU A 28 5.85 -3.56 4.52
N PHE A 29 5.01 -2.64 4.98
CA PHE A 29 3.80 -2.94 5.74
C PHE A 29 2.79 -3.73 4.89
N THR A 30 2.61 -3.38 3.62
CA THR A 30 1.72 -4.13 2.71
C THR A 30 2.25 -5.52 2.40
N ILE A 31 3.57 -5.70 2.23
CA ILE A 31 4.18 -7.03 2.06
C ILE A 31 3.98 -7.87 3.32
N TYR A 32 4.22 -7.28 4.49
CA TYR A 32 3.98 -7.95 5.77
C TYR A 32 2.54 -8.46 5.87
N LEU A 33 1.56 -7.59 5.59
CA LEU A 33 0.15 -7.98 5.59
C LEU A 33 -0.20 -9.05 4.56
N ALA A 34 0.44 -9.03 3.39
CA ALA A 34 0.19 -10.01 2.33
C ALA A 34 0.68 -11.42 2.68
N ILE A 35 1.73 -11.52 3.50
CA ILE A 35 2.31 -12.79 3.94
C ILE A 35 1.63 -13.29 5.23
N THR A 36 1.25 -12.40 6.15
CA THR A 36 0.66 -12.84 7.42
C THR A 36 -0.70 -13.51 7.23
N PRO A 37 -0.99 -14.61 7.96
CA PRO A 37 -2.31 -15.23 7.94
C PRO A 37 -3.35 -14.27 8.54
N VAL A 38 -4.44 -14.07 7.80
CA VAL A 38 -5.51 -13.14 8.18
C VAL A 38 -6.61 -13.88 8.93
N TYR A 39 -6.89 -15.12 8.52
CA TYR A 39 -7.92 -15.96 9.09
C TYR A 39 -7.38 -17.35 9.43
N VAL A 40 -7.87 -17.90 10.53
CA VAL A 40 -7.68 -19.29 10.92
C VAL A 40 -9.05 -19.95 10.97
N VAL A 41 -9.11 -21.17 10.47
CA VAL A 41 -10.32 -22.00 10.46
C VAL A 41 -10.06 -23.20 11.35
N GLU A 42 -10.97 -23.43 12.30
CA GLU A 42 -10.90 -24.52 13.27
C GLU A 42 -12.18 -25.37 13.18
N GLY A 43 -12.05 -26.68 13.39
CA GLY A 43 -13.17 -27.62 13.42
C GLY A 43 -13.08 -28.66 12.30
N VAL A 44 -14.16 -28.84 11.53
CA VAL A 44 -14.18 -29.86 10.45
C VAL A 44 -13.21 -29.51 9.31
N ILE A 45 -13.08 -28.22 9.04
CA ILE A 45 -12.06 -27.65 8.18
C ILE A 45 -11.02 -27.01 9.11
N GLU A 46 -9.76 -27.38 8.95
CA GLU A 46 -8.64 -26.85 9.72
C GLU A 46 -7.64 -26.19 8.78
N GLY A 47 -7.10 -25.04 9.17
CA GLY A 47 -6.05 -24.38 8.42
C GLY A 47 -6.03 -22.87 8.56
N TYR A 48 -5.31 -22.22 7.65
CA TYR A 48 -5.13 -20.78 7.65
C TYR A 48 -5.21 -20.20 6.23
N VAL A 49 -5.65 -18.95 6.18
CA VAL A 49 -5.81 -18.20 4.95
C VAL A 49 -5.02 -16.89 5.07
N ALA A 50 -3.99 -16.76 4.24
CA ALA A 50 -3.31 -15.51 3.97
C ALA A 50 -3.72 -14.98 2.58
N LEU A 51 -3.29 -13.76 2.26
CA LEU A 51 -3.55 -13.14 0.96
C LEU A 51 -2.79 -13.82 -0.18
N THR A 52 -1.59 -14.33 0.11
CA THR A 52 -0.68 -14.90 -0.89
C THR A 52 -0.69 -16.43 -0.90
N HIS A 53 -1.07 -17.05 0.20
CA HIS A 53 -1.03 -18.49 0.37
C HIS A 53 -2.14 -18.95 1.31
N HIS A 54 -2.55 -20.19 1.17
CA HIS A 54 -3.61 -20.80 1.96
C HIS A 54 -3.31 -22.28 2.13
N GLU A 55 -3.66 -22.82 3.29
CA GLU A 55 -3.57 -24.24 3.57
C GLU A 55 -4.84 -24.64 4.29
N LEU A 56 -5.59 -25.56 3.70
CA LEU A 56 -6.89 -26.02 4.21
C LEU A 56 -6.92 -27.55 4.17
N MET A 57 -7.31 -28.12 5.31
CA MET A 57 -7.47 -29.56 5.53
C MET A 57 -8.94 -29.82 5.87
N PHE A 58 -9.57 -30.78 5.18
CA PHE A 58 -10.88 -31.32 5.54
C PHE A 58 -10.67 -32.75 6.06
N TYR A 59 -10.95 -33.00 7.34
CA TYR A 59 -10.66 -34.29 7.99
C TYR A 59 -9.24 -34.82 7.73
N GLY A 60 -8.23 -33.95 7.78
CA GLY A 60 -6.83 -34.32 7.54
C GLY A 60 -6.45 -34.54 6.06
N THR A 61 -7.36 -34.32 5.12
CA THR A 61 -7.07 -34.34 3.68
C THR A 61 -6.96 -32.93 3.12
N PRO A 62 -5.95 -32.62 2.29
CA PRO A 62 -5.77 -31.28 1.74
C PRO A 62 -6.88 -30.96 0.74
N VAL A 63 -7.53 -29.80 0.90
CA VAL A 63 -8.58 -29.31 0.00
C VAL A 63 -8.10 -28.06 -0.73
N ARG A 64 -8.34 -28.03 -2.03
CA ARG A 64 -8.09 -26.85 -2.87
C ARG A 64 -9.39 -26.11 -3.12
N CYS A 65 -9.34 -24.78 -2.97
CA CYS A 65 -10.46 -23.91 -3.27
C CYS A 65 -10.06 -22.91 -4.36
N ASP A 66 -10.68 -23.02 -5.54
CA ASP A 66 -10.36 -22.16 -6.69
C ASP A 66 -10.60 -20.66 -6.41
N SER A 67 -11.55 -20.36 -5.53
CA SER A 67 -11.83 -18.99 -5.07
C SER A 67 -10.64 -18.40 -4.29
N LEU A 68 -9.97 -19.18 -3.43
CA LEU A 68 -8.78 -18.76 -2.68
C LEU A 68 -7.56 -18.62 -3.58
N PHE A 69 -7.46 -19.46 -4.60
CA PHE A 69 -6.42 -19.34 -5.62
C PHE A 69 -6.56 -18.04 -6.44
N SER A 70 -7.80 -17.67 -6.79
CA SER A 70 -8.10 -16.42 -7.50
C SER A 70 -7.74 -15.19 -6.66
N VAL A 71 -7.97 -15.22 -5.35
CA VAL A 71 -7.52 -14.15 -4.42
C VAL A 71 -6.01 -14.02 -4.44
N SER A 72 -5.29 -15.15 -4.39
CA SER A 72 -3.83 -15.16 -4.41
C SER A 72 -3.29 -14.54 -5.70
N PHE A 73 -3.91 -14.84 -6.85
CA PHE A 73 -3.53 -14.24 -8.13
C PHE A 73 -3.81 -12.73 -8.18
N LEU A 74 -4.96 -12.29 -7.65
CA LEU A 74 -5.32 -10.87 -7.57
C LEU A 74 -4.45 -10.08 -6.57
N SER A 75 -3.69 -10.75 -5.70
CA SER A 75 -2.71 -10.11 -4.82
C SER A 75 -1.39 -9.73 -5.53
N LEU A 76 -1.12 -10.26 -6.73
CA LEU A 76 0.12 -9.98 -7.47
C LEU A 76 0.31 -8.50 -7.81
N PRO A 77 -0.68 -7.76 -8.36
CA PRO A 77 -0.54 -6.33 -8.62
C PRO A 77 -0.25 -5.52 -7.35
N VAL A 78 -0.80 -5.96 -6.22
CA VAL A 78 -0.56 -5.34 -4.91
C VAL A 78 0.90 -5.51 -4.47
N LEU A 79 1.47 -6.70 -4.65
CA LEU A 79 2.88 -6.95 -4.35
C LEU A 79 3.81 -6.17 -5.29
N MET A 80 3.47 -6.08 -6.57
CA MET A 80 4.21 -5.26 -7.54
C MET A 80 4.19 -3.77 -7.16
N LEU A 81 3.04 -3.24 -6.74
CA LEU A 81 2.94 -1.86 -6.25
C LEU A 81 3.77 -1.66 -4.97
N SER A 82 3.74 -2.62 -4.05
CA SER A 82 4.46 -2.54 -2.78
C SER A 82 5.98 -2.52 -2.99
N THR A 83 6.49 -3.40 -3.85
CA THR A 83 7.91 -3.42 -4.23
C THR A 83 8.31 -2.11 -4.93
N TYR A 84 7.47 -1.59 -5.83
CA TYR A 84 7.69 -0.30 -6.46
C TYR A 84 7.81 0.85 -5.43
N LEU A 85 6.94 0.91 -4.42
CA LEU A 85 6.97 1.95 -3.38
C LEU A 85 8.25 1.89 -2.52
N ILE A 86 8.74 0.68 -2.24
CA ILE A 86 10.02 0.47 -1.54
C ILE A 86 11.16 1.00 -2.40
N PHE A 87 11.23 0.61 -3.67
CA PHE A 87 12.28 1.06 -4.57
C PHE A 87 12.26 2.57 -4.79
N ALA A 88 11.09 3.16 -5.02
CA ALA A 88 10.94 4.60 -5.17
C ALA A 88 11.38 5.35 -3.90
N GLY A 89 10.95 4.89 -2.72
CA GLY A 89 11.34 5.47 -1.44
C GLY A 89 12.82 5.36 -1.11
N ALA A 90 13.40 4.17 -1.29
CA ALA A 90 14.82 3.95 -1.02
C ALA A 90 15.70 4.74 -1.99
N LEU A 91 15.35 4.77 -3.27
CA LEU A 91 16.14 5.49 -4.28
C LEU A 91 16.02 7.01 -4.10
N THR A 92 14.84 7.52 -3.73
CA THR A 92 14.67 8.94 -3.41
C THR A 92 15.50 9.37 -2.20
N LEU A 93 15.52 8.58 -1.13
CA LEU A 93 16.38 8.82 0.04
C LEU A 93 17.86 8.79 -0.35
N TYR A 94 18.26 7.79 -1.13
CA TYR A 94 19.64 7.68 -1.61
C TYR A 94 20.08 8.90 -2.44
N LEU A 95 19.24 9.35 -3.38
CA LEU A 95 19.50 10.55 -4.18
C LEU A 95 19.57 11.81 -3.31
N PHE A 96 18.71 11.90 -2.30
CA PHE A 96 18.68 13.02 -1.36
C PHE A 96 19.97 13.12 -0.55
N PHE A 97 20.45 12.02 0.03
CA PHE A 97 21.68 11.99 0.81
C PHE A 97 22.94 12.14 -0.06
N SER A 98 22.89 11.63 -1.30
CA SER A 98 24.00 11.77 -2.25
C SER A 98 24.14 13.19 -2.84
N GLY A 99 23.26 14.12 -2.48
CA GLY A 99 23.27 15.49 -3.02
C GLY A 99 22.96 15.57 -4.51
N ARG A 100 22.41 14.50 -5.11
CA ARG A 100 22.05 14.44 -6.53
C ARG A 100 20.67 15.05 -6.76
N ASN A 101 20.27 15.17 -8.02
CA ASN A 101 18.97 15.70 -8.43
C ASN A 101 17.81 14.82 -7.91
N PHE A 102 17.33 15.10 -6.70
CA PHE A 102 16.23 14.38 -6.06
C PHE A 102 14.87 14.61 -6.75
N ASN A 103 14.77 15.58 -7.67
CA ASN A 103 13.56 15.86 -8.47
C ASN A 103 13.06 14.62 -9.23
N VAL A 104 13.96 13.78 -9.75
CA VAL A 104 13.58 12.51 -10.41
C VAL A 104 12.90 11.58 -9.42
N GLY A 105 13.44 11.50 -8.20
CA GLY A 105 12.84 10.72 -7.13
C GLY A 105 11.45 11.21 -6.74
N VAL A 106 11.25 12.53 -6.60
CA VAL A 106 9.94 13.10 -6.25
C VAL A 106 8.89 12.74 -7.31
N ARG A 107 9.27 12.73 -8.60
CA ARG A 107 8.38 12.25 -9.68
C ARG A 107 8.00 10.78 -9.52
N TRP A 108 8.92 9.93 -9.06
CA TRP A 108 8.62 8.52 -8.80
C TRP A 108 7.67 8.32 -7.61
N LEU A 109 7.83 9.10 -6.54
CA LEU A 109 6.88 9.10 -5.42
C LEU A 109 5.48 9.52 -5.89
N PHE A 110 5.41 10.55 -6.73
CA PHE A 110 4.16 11.02 -7.32
C PHE A 110 3.50 9.97 -8.22
N SER A 111 4.25 9.28 -9.09
CA SER A 111 3.69 8.16 -9.86
C SER A 111 3.21 7.02 -8.96
N GLY A 112 3.91 6.73 -7.86
CA GLY A 112 3.44 5.76 -6.87
C GLY A 112 2.09 6.15 -6.25
N ALA A 113 1.86 7.45 -6.01
CA ALA A 113 0.58 7.93 -5.48
C ALA A 113 -0.56 7.76 -6.49
N LEU A 114 -0.29 8.03 -7.78
CA LEU A 114 -1.24 7.77 -8.87
C LEU A 114 -1.56 6.27 -9.00
N SER A 115 -0.56 5.41 -8.91
CA SER A 115 -0.77 3.96 -8.93
C SER A 115 -1.60 3.49 -7.74
N ILE A 116 -1.35 3.99 -6.53
CA ILE A 116 -2.19 3.67 -5.36
C ILE A 116 -3.63 4.10 -5.58
N LEU A 117 -3.88 5.29 -6.13
CA LEU A 117 -5.25 5.73 -6.42
C LEU A 117 -5.94 4.77 -7.40
N ALA A 118 -5.24 4.35 -8.46
CA ALA A 118 -5.77 3.40 -9.43
C ALA A 118 -6.07 2.01 -8.82
N PHE A 119 -5.19 1.50 -7.95
CA PHE A 119 -5.30 0.16 -7.35
C PHE A 119 -6.06 0.12 -6.02
N SER A 120 -6.39 1.27 -5.42
CA SER A 120 -7.08 1.37 -4.12
C SER A 120 -8.42 0.64 -4.12
N GLY A 121 -9.19 0.76 -5.21
CA GLY A 121 -10.47 0.06 -5.38
C GLY A 121 -10.30 -1.46 -5.47
N LEU A 122 -9.23 -1.94 -6.11
CA LEU A 122 -8.91 -3.36 -6.21
C LEU A 122 -8.54 -3.92 -4.83
N PHE A 123 -7.71 -3.20 -4.08
CA PHE A 123 -7.29 -3.58 -2.72
C PHE A 123 -8.49 -3.70 -1.76
N LEU A 124 -9.41 -2.74 -1.83
CA LEU A 124 -10.62 -2.73 -1.01
C LEU A 124 -11.61 -3.82 -1.44
N ALA A 125 -11.78 -4.05 -2.75
CA ALA A 125 -12.63 -5.13 -3.26
C ALA A 125 -12.10 -6.51 -2.87
N LEU A 126 -10.78 -6.71 -2.90
CA LEU A 126 -10.14 -7.98 -2.56
C LEU A 126 -10.33 -8.32 -1.07
N ILE A 127 -10.10 -7.35 -0.19
CA ILE A 127 -10.25 -7.53 1.27
C ILE A 127 -11.73 -7.70 1.65
N ILE A 128 -12.58 -6.76 1.24
CA ILE A 128 -13.97 -6.73 1.72
C ILE A 128 -14.82 -7.79 1.02
N LYS A 129 -14.76 -7.89 -0.30
CA LYS A 129 -15.74 -8.70 -1.03
C LYS A 129 -15.25 -10.12 -1.25
N VAL A 130 -14.00 -10.29 -1.68
CA VAL A 130 -13.55 -11.62 -2.08
C VAL A 130 -13.11 -12.42 -0.86
N LEU A 131 -12.21 -11.87 -0.03
CA LEU A 131 -11.70 -12.60 1.11
C LEU A 131 -12.78 -12.86 2.16
N SER A 132 -13.58 -11.85 2.53
CA SER A 132 -14.64 -12.06 3.54
C SER A 132 -15.73 -13.01 3.06
N ALA A 133 -16.18 -12.93 1.79
CA ALA A 133 -17.24 -13.79 1.29
C ALA A 133 -16.78 -15.24 1.11
N VAL A 134 -15.53 -15.46 0.70
CA VAL A 134 -14.97 -16.82 0.61
C VAL A 134 -14.78 -17.38 2.01
N VAL A 135 -14.28 -16.59 2.95
CA VAL A 135 -14.05 -17.03 4.33
C VAL A 135 -15.37 -17.31 5.06
N THR A 136 -16.45 -16.55 4.84
CA THR A 136 -17.75 -16.87 5.46
C THR A 136 -18.33 -18.17 4.93
N GLN A 137 -18.04 -18.56 3.68
CA GLN A 137 -18.44 -19.87 3.15
C GLN A 137 -17.69 -21.04 3.81
N LEU A 138 -16.53 -20.80 4.43
CA LEU A 138 -15.81 -21.83 5.19
C LEU A 138 -16.40 -22.08 6.58
N SER A 139 -17.31 -21.24 7.06
CA SER A 139 -18.04 -21.46 8.32
C SER A 139 -19.26 -22.35 8.07
N ILE A 140 -19.07 -23.66 8.16
CA ILE A 140 -20.09 -24.66 7.82
C ILE A 140 -20.52 -25.39 9.09
N ASN A 141 -21.82 -25.63 9.23
CA ASN A 141 -22.36 -26.54 10.24
C ASN A 141 -22.94 -27.75 9.51
N LEU A 142 -22.31 -28.92 9.69
CA LEU A 142 -22.70 -30.16 9.02
C LEU A 142 -23.64 -31.01 9.88
N ASN A 143 -24.06 -30.52 11.05
CA ASN A 143 -24.99 -31.27 11.89
C ASN A 143 -26.34 -31.43 11.19
N GLN A 144 -26.78 -32.67 10.99
CA GLN A 144 -28.03 -32.98 10.31
C GLN A 144 -28.97 -33.71 11.25
N VAL A 145 -30.26 -33.37 11.19
CA VAL A 145 -31.31 -34.10 11.88
C VAL A 145 -31.86 -35.14 10.92
N THR A 146 -31.77 -36.41 11.30
CA THR A 146 -32.28 -37.54 10.51
C THR A 146 -33.37 -38.28 11.29
N SER A 147 -34.12 -39.14 10.62
CA SER A 147 -35.15 -39.98 11.26
C SER A 147 -34.60 -40.91 12.35
N ALA A 148 -33.27 -41.16 12.37
CA ALA A 148 -32.58 -41.97 13.36
C ALA A 148 -31.98 -41.15 14.53
N GLY A 149 -32.16 -39.83 14.55
CA GLY A 149 -31.58 -38.92 15.54
C GLY A 149 -30.70 -37.83 14.92
N VAL A 150 -29.94 -37.12 15.76
CA VAL A 150 -29.04 -36.03 15.34
C VAL A 150 -27.67 -36.60 14.99
N LEU A 151 -27.23 -36.40 13.76
CA LEU A 151 -25.90 -36.75 13.29
C LEU A 151 -24.96 -35.55 13.49
N TYR A 152 -23.99 -35.70 14.39
CA TYR A 152 -22.97 -34.69 14.66
C TYR A 152 -21.77 -34.90 13.73
N LEU A 153 -21.78 -34.23 12.59
CA LEU A 153 -20.64 -34.19 11.65
C LEU A 153 -19.67 -33.02 11.96
N GLY A 154 -19.94 -32.26 13.02
CA GLY A 154 -19.11 -31.15 13.44
C GLY A 154 -19.41 -29.83 12.69
N ALA A 155 -18.80 -28.76 13.18
CA ALA A 155 -18.87 -27.44 12.57
C ALA A 155 -17.46 -26.86 12.41
N SER A 156 -17.28 -26.00 11.41
CA SER A 156 -16.09 -25.18 11.25
C SER A 156 -16.38 -23.75 11.68
N LYS A 157 -15.45 -23.15 12.40
CA LYS A 157 -15.50 -21.76 12.84
C LYS A 157 -14.32 -21.02 12.26
N VAL A 158 -14.58 -19.82 11.74
CA VAL A 158 -13.54 -18.91 11.29
C VAL A 158 -13.29 -17.87 12.37
N SER A 159 -12.03 -17.66 12.72
CA SER A 159 -11.57 -16.55 13.54
C SER A 159 -10.58 -15.68 12.77
N ALA A 160 -10.65 -14.37 12.98
CA ALA A 160 -9.64 -13.45 12.46
C ALA A 160 -8.41 -13.48 13.38
N VAL A 161 -7.22 -13.61 12.81
CA VAL A 161 -5.96 -13.69 13.56
C VAL A 161 -5.53 -12.28 14.00
N TYR A 162 -5.25 -12.11 15.29
CA TYR A 162 -4.67 -10.87 15.79
C TYR A 162 -3.14 -10.88 15.62
N PRO A 163 -2.48 -9.78 15.18
CA PRO A 163 -3.03 -8.46 14.83
C PRO A 163 -3.39 -8.28 13.35
N ALA A 164 -3.05 -9.25 12.48
CA ALA A 164 -3.17 -9.12 11.03
C ALA A 164 -4.60 -8.80 10.58
N GLY A 165 -5.61 -9.44 11.14
CA GLY A 165 -7.01 -9.19 10.81
C GLY A 165 -7.50 -7.78 11.13
N TYR A 166 -6.94 -7.12 12.17
CA TYR A 166 -7.30 -5.74 12.51
C TYR A 166 -6.57 -4.74 11.61
N LEU A 167 -5.29 -5.00 11.32
CA LEU A 167 -4.46 -4.19 10.43
C LEU A 167 -4.89 -4.29 8.95
N LEU A 168 -5.60 -5.37 8.58
CA LEU A 168 -6.22 -5.52 7.28
C LEU A 168 -7.59 -4.84 7.18
N SER A 169 -8.06 -4.17 8.25
CA SER A 169 -9.36 -3.51 8.20
C SER A 169 -9.39 -2.45 7.10
N PRO A 170 -10.50 -2.32 6.34
CA PRO A 170 -10.55 -1.43 5.19
C PRO A 170 -10.23 0.03 5.53
N LEU A 171 -10.61 0.46 6.74
CA LEU A 171 -10.40 1.82 7.22
C LEU A 171 -8.91 2.09 7.47
N THR A 172 -8.18 1.16 8.09
CA THR A 172 -6.73 1.33 8.33
C THR A 172 -5.95 1.39 7.03
N VAL A 173 -6.24 0.49 6.09
CA VAL A 173 -5.62 0.50 4.75
C VAL A 173 -5.92 1.79 4.01
N LEU A 174 -7.17 2.28 4.06
CA LEU A 174 -7.56 3.52 3.39
C LEU A 174 -6.83 4.73 4.00
N VAL A 175 -6.73 4.81 5.34
CA VAL A 175 -6.00 5.91 6.01
C VAL A 175 -4.51 5.88 5.64
N MET A 176 -3.87 4.72 5.66
CA MET A 176 -2.44 4.60 5.33
C MET A 176 -2.15 4.93 3.85
N THR A 177 -3.01 4.49 2.94
CA THR A 177 -2.84 4.79 1.51
C THR A 177 -3.08 6.26 1.20
N GLN A 178 -4.12 6.88 1.78
CA GLN A 178 -4.43 8.30 1.57
C GLN A 178 -3.40 9.24 2.18
N THR A 179 -2.86 8.91 3.35
CA THR A 179 -1.78 9.70 3.97
C THR A 179 -0.53 9.72 3.09
N TYR A 180 -0.15 8.59 2.46
CA TYR A 180 0.92 8.57 1.47
C TYR A 180 0.60 9.46 0.25
N VAL A 181 -0.62 9.36 -0.30
CA VAL A 181 -1.02 10.16 -1.47
C VAL A 181 -0.91 11.65 -1.17
N ILE A 182 -1.42 12.10 -0.02
CA ILE A 182 -1.34 13.50 0.41
C ILE A 182 0.12 13.95 0.51
N LEU A 183 0.99 13.14 1.13
CA LEU A 183 2.40 13.45 1.27
C LEU A 183 3.11 13.56 -0.09
N ALA A 184 2.91 12.57 -0.97
CA ALA A 184 3.52 12.56 -2.29
C ALA A 184 3.05 13.74 -3.15
N VAL A 185 1.74 14.04 -3.18
CA VAL A 185 1.19 15.18 -3.92
C VAL A 185 1.71 16.50 -3.37
N ALA A 186 1.71 16.67 -2.03
CA ALA A 186 2.24 17.87 -1.41
C ALA A 186 3.74 18.09 -1.71
N THR A 187 4.54 17.02 -1.72
CA THR A 187 5.97 17.10 -2.08
C THR A 187 6.18 17.52 -3.53
N TYR A 188 5.36 16.99 -4.44
CA TYR A 188 5.44 17.28 -5.87
C TYR A 188 5.04 18.73 -6.18
N ILE A 189 3.93 19.22 -5.59
CA ILE A 189 3.52 20.62 -5.72
C ILE A 189 4.60 21.55 -5.16
N HIS A 190 5.16 21.24 -3.99
CA HIS A 190 6.24 22.05 -3.42
C HIS A 190 7.50 22.07 -4.29
N MET A 191 7.83 20.96 -4.97
CA MET A 191 8.94 20.90 -5.92
C MET A 191 8.69 21.84 -7.10
N ILE A 192 7.50 21.80 -7.71
CA ILE A 192 7.15 22.69 -8.84
C ILE A 192 7.26 24.15 -8.44
N VAL A 193 6.68 24.55 -7.30
CA VAL A 193 6.73 25.93 -6.81
C VAL A 193 8.17 26.41 -6.58
N VAL A 194 9.06 25.53 -6.08
CA VAL A 194 10.47 25.88 -5.90
C VAL A 194 11.19 26.01 -7.25
N ASP A 195 10.87 25.19 -8.23
CA ASP A 195 11.49 25.24 -9.55
C ASP A 195 11.00 26.44 -10.37
N GLU A 196 9.72 26.80 -10.32
CA GLU A 196 9.18 28.02 -10.95
C GLU A 196 9.83 29.29 -10.38
N ASN A 197 9.99 29.38 -9.06
CA ASN A 197 10.66 30.51 -8.42
C ASN A 197 12.12 30.65 -8.85
N LYS A 198 12.83 29.53 -9.08
CA LYS A 198 14.20 29.56 -9.61
C LYS A 198 14.23 30.03 -11.06
N LEU A 199 13.29 29.57 -11.89
CA LEU A 199 13.19 29.94 -13.31
C LEU A 199 12.88 31.44 -13.47
N ALA A 200 11.92 31.96 -12.71
CA ALA A 200 11.55 33.39 -12.71
C ALA A 200 12.74 34.30 -12.33
N ARG A 201 13.62 33.85 -11.44
CA ARG A 201 14.87 34.57 -11.15
C ARG A 201 15.84 34.54 -12.32
N SER A 202 16.02 33.36 -12.95
CA SER A 202 16.97 33.22 -14.04
C SER A 202 16.62 34.08 -15.26
N SER A 203 15.33 34.27 -15.54
CA SER A 203 14.85 35.19 -16.59
C SER A 203 15.07 36.65 -16.20
N PHE A 204 14.74 37.03 -14.96
CA PHE A 204 14.93 38.39 -14.45
C PHE A 204 16.42 38.82 -14.46
N TYR A 205 17.33 37.93 -14.05
CA TYR A 205 18.77 38.19 -14.13
C TYR A 205 19.28 38.30 -15.58
N ARG A 206 18.70 37.55 -16.52
CA ARG A 206 19.02 37.71 -17.95
C ARG A 206 18.57 39.08 -18.46
N GLU A 207 17.35 39.50 -18.17
CA GLU A 207 16.84 40.81 -18.61
C GLU A 207 17.66 41.99 -18.09
N ILE A 208 18.07 41.96 -16.81
CA ILE A 208 18.97 42.98 -16.25
C ILE A 208 20.31 42.98 -16.97
N LYS A 209 20.91 41.79 -17.19
CA LYS A 209 22.20 41.67 -17.87
C LYS A 209 22.16 42.22 -19.30
N TYR A 210 21.06 41.97 -20.03
CA TYR A 210 20.89 42.52 -21.38
C TYR A 210 20.67 44.04 -21.40
N ARG A 211 19.97 44.60 -20.41
CA ARG A 211 19.81 46.06 -20.30
C ARG A 211 21.12 46.78 -19.97
N VAL A 212 21.97 46.21 -19.11
CA VAL A 212 23.22 46.85 -18.67
C VAL A 212 24.33 46.75 -19.73
N VAL A 213 24.31 45.73 -20.60
CA VAL A 213 25.31 45.57 -21.68
C VAL A 213 24.89 46.29 -22.96
N GLY A 214 23.60 46.64 -23.11
CA GLY A 214 23.05 47.39 -24.24
C GLY A 214 23.01 48.92 -24.06
N SER A 215 23.48 49.44 -22.93
CA SER A 215 23.60 50.87 -22.61
C SER A 215 25.06 51.28 -22.48
#